data_AF-A0A0U2WDF6-F1
#
_entry.id   AF-A0A0U2WDF6-F1
#
_cell.length_a   1.000
_cell.length_b   1.000
_cell.length_c   1.000
_cell.angle_alpha   90.00
_cell.angle_beta   90.00
_cell.angle_gamma   90.00
#
_symmetry.space_group_name_H-M   'P 1'
#
loop_
_entity.id
_entity.type
_entity.pdbx_description
1 polymer ?
#
loop_
_entity_poly.entity_id
_entity_poly.type
_entity_poly.pdbx_seq_one_letter_code
_entity_poly.pdbx_strand_id
1 'polypeptide(L)' 'MYTGQQQQQQQNMNTVSSKELAYISDCLKNEELLAKIAAQGVAESQTPQLKQKLAQIAQDRLQNTDHLLRTLQQHTQMSH' A
#
# COMPACT_ATOMS: atom_id res chain seq x y z
N MET A 1 20.69 -35.03 -31.79
CA MET A 1 19.47 -34.53 -32.46
C MET A 1 18.27 -35.08 -31.72
N TYR A 2 17.56 -34.23 -30.97
CA TYR A 2 16.26 -34.35 -30.27
C TYR A 2 16.32 -33.47 -29.00
N THR A 3 16.43 -32.15 -29.12
CA THR A 3 15.33 -31.16 -29.10
C THR A 3 14.33 -31.32 -27.95
N GLY A 4 14.61 -30.59 -26.85
CA GLY A 4 13.70 -29.71 -26.13
C GLY A 4 12.24 -30.14 -25.95
N GLN A 5 11.92 -30.63 -24.76
CA GLN A 5 10.57 -30.51 -24.20
C GLN A 5 10.61 -29.47 -23.08
N GLN A 6 10.39 -28.23 -23.53
CA GLN A 6 9.56 -27.19 -22.93
C GLN A 6 9.26 -27.40 -21.43
N GLN A 7 10.13 -26.80 -20.61
CA GLN A 7 9.71 -26.17 -19.37
C GLN A 7 8.56 -25.21 -19.73
N GLN A 8 7.31 -25.66 -19.54
CA GLN A 8 6.13 -24.80 -19.60
C GLN A 8 6.26 -23.77 -18.48
N GLN A 9 6.88 -22.64 -18.87
CA GLN A 9 6.73 -21.29 -18.37
C GLN A 9 5.83 -21.19 -17.14
N GLN A 10 6.46 -21.40 -15.99
CA GLN A 10 6.02 -20.84 -14.72
C GLN A 10 6.36 -19.34 -14.74
N GLN A 11 5.71 -18.63 -15.65
CA GLN A 11 5.92 -17.21 -15.91
C GLN A 11 4.57 -16.52 -16.10
N ASN A 12 3.59 -16.88 -15.26
CA ASN A 12 2.64 -15.87 -14.81
C ASN A 12 3.43 -14.90 -13.90
N MET A 13 4.24 -14.05 -14.53
CA MET A 13 4.52 -12.74 -13.93
C MET A 13 3.14 -12.12 -13.74
N ASN A 14 2.62 -12.17 -12.52
CA ASN A 14 1.42 -11.46 -12.12
C ASN A 14 1.73 -9.96 -12.20
N THR A 15 1.70 -9.43 -13.42
CA THR A 15 1.67 -7.99 -13.66
C THR A 15 0.40 -7.48 -13.01
N VAL A 16 0.54 -6.52 -12.09
CA VAL A 16 -0.62 -5.89 -11.43
C VAL A 16 -1.54 -5.35 -12.52
N SER A 17 -2.76 -5.85 -12.59
CA SER A 17 -3.74 -5.41 -13.58
C SER A 17 -4.16 -3.96 -13.32
N SER A 18 -4.69 -3.28 -14.33
CA SER A 18 -5.21 -1.91 -14.17
C SER A 18 -6.27 -1.80 -13.08
N LYS A 19 -7.03 -2.87 -12.82
CA LYS A 19 -8.03 -2.91 -11.74
C LYS A 19 -7.36 -2.96 -10.36
N GLU A 20 -6.31 -3.76 -10.21
CA GLU A 20 -5.55 -3.83 -8.97
C GLU A 20 -4.79 -2.53 -8.71
N LEU A 21 -4.22 -1.89 -9.75
CA LEU A 21 -3.62 -0.55 -9.63
C LEU A 21 -4.64 0.50 -9.17
N ALA A 22 -5.86 0.49 -9.74
CA ALA A 22 -6.93 1.39 -9.31
C ALA A 22 -7.33 1.13 -7.85
N TYR A 23 -7.43 -0.14 -7.45
CA TYR A 23 -7.72 -0.52 -6.07
C TYR A 23 -6.63 -0.03 -5.10
N ILE A 24 -5.34 -0.23 -5.43
CA ILE A 24 -4.24 0.24 -4.59
C ILE A 24 -4.24 1.77 -4.51
N SER A 25 -4.50 2.47 -5.62
CA SER A 25 -4.66 3.92 -5.62
C SER A 25 -5.77 4.38 -4.67
N ASP A 26 -6.91 3.67 -4.63
CA ASP A 26 -7.99 4.01 -3.71
C ASP A 26 -7.64 3.67 -2.26
N CYS A 27 -6.90 2.59 -1.99
CA CYS A 27 -6.33 2.30 -0.68
C CYS A 27 -5.40 3.44 -0.22
N LEU A 28 -4.53 3.95 -1.08
CA LEU A 28 -3.62 5.06 -0.74
C LEU A 28 -4.41 6.33 -0.34
N LYS A 29 -5.46 6.68 -1.07
CA LYS A 29 -6.34 7.81 -0.72
C LYS A 29 -7.02 7.59 0.64
N ASN A 30 -7.45 6.36 0.93
CA ASN A 30 -8.08 6.02 2.20
C ASN A 30 -7.09 6.12 3.38
N GLU A 31 -5.86 5.65 3.22
CA GLU A 31 -4.81 5.78 4.24
C GLU A 31 -4.51 7.25 4.53
N GLU A 32 -4.40 8.09 3.50
CA GLU A 32 -4.20 9.53 3.65
C GLU A 32 -5.37 10.21 4.39
N LEU A 33 -6.61 9.88 4.01
CA LEU A 33 -7.81 10.41 4.66
C LEU A 33 -7.85 10.02 6.15
N LEU A 34 -7.60 8.75 6.46
CA LEU A 34 -7.58 8.25 7.85
C LEU A 34 -6.47 8.92 8.67
N ALA A 35 -5.29 9.12 8.09
CA ALA A 35 -4.20 9.83 8.75
C ALA A 35 -4.61 11.27 9.11
N LYS A 36 -5.26 11.98 8.16
CA LYS A 36 -5.76 13.36 8.38
C LYS A 36 -6.82 13.43 9.48
N ILE A 37 -7.78 12.51 9.47
CA ILE A 37 -8.82 12.43 10.52
C ILE A 37 -8.20 12.14 11.88
N ALA A 38 -7.24 11.22 11.95
CA ALA A 38 -6.55 10.90 13.19
C ALA A 38 -5.76 12.12 13.71
N ALA A 39 -5.02 12.81 12.85
CA ALA A 39 -4.29 14.04 13.20
C ALA A 39 -5.22 15.15 13.68
N GLN A 40 -6.36 15.36 13.02
CA GLN A 40 -7.39 16.31 13.47
C GLN A 40 -7.93 15.91 14.84
N GLY A 41 -8.21 14.63 15.05
CA GLY A 41 -8.66 14.10 16.33
C GLY A 41 -7.64 14.32 17.46
N VAL A 42 -6.34 14.29 17.18
CA VAL A 42 -5.30 14.66 18.16
C VAL A 42 -5.46 16.12 18.60
N ALA A 43 -5.70 17.02 17.65
CA ALA A 43 -5.85 18.44 17.91
C ALA A 43 -7.14 18.76 18.71
N GLU A 44 -8.23 18.07 18.40
CA GLU A 44 -9.55 18.31 19.02
C GLU A 44 -9.76 17.55 20.35
N SER A 45 -9.02 16.47 20.58
CA SER A 45 -9.18 15.68 21.79
C SER A 45 -8.74 16.46 23.04
N GLN A 46 -9.44 16.26 24.15
CA GLN A 46 -9.04 16.81 25.45
C GLN A 46 -8.37 15.73 26.34
N THR A 47 -8.64 14.45 26.06
CA THR A 47 -8.12 13.30 26.81
C THR A 47 -6.70 12.93 26.34
N PRO A 48 -5.67 12.95 27.22
CA PRO A 48 -4.29 12.65 26.84
C PRO A 48 -4.09 11.26 26.23
N GLN A 49 -4.76 10.24 26.77
CA GLN A 49 -4.68 8.86 26.28
C GLN A 49 -5.26 8.74 24.87
N LEU A 50 -6.35 9.47 24.60
CA LEU A 50 -6.97 9.50 23.27
C LEU A 50 -6.05 10.20 22.27
N LYS A 51 -5.42 11.33 22.65
CA LYS A 51 -4.40 11.99 21.82
C LYS A 51 -3.28 11.05 21.45
N GLN A 52 -2.72 10.34 22.43
CA GLN A 52 -1.62 9.41 22.17
C GLN A 52 -2.04 8.29 21.22
N LYS A 53 -3.25 7.74 21.41
CA LYS A 53 -3.76 6.69 20.52
C LYS A 53 -3.99 7.20 19.09
N LEU A 54 -4.57 8.38 18.93
CA LEU A 54 -4.82 8.99 17.63
C LEU A 54 -3.52 9.38 16.92
N ALA A 55 -2.52 9.86 17.67
CA ALA A 55 -1.19 10.13 17.13
C ALA A 55 -0.52 8.86 16.62
N GLN A 56 -0.61 7.75 17.38
CA GLN A 56 -0.13 6.44 16.92
C GLN A 56 -0.85 6.00 15.65
N ILE A 57 -2.18 6.12 15.61
CA ILE A 57 -2.97 5.74 14.42
C ILE A 57 -2.52 6.57 13.21
N ALA A 58 -2.35 7.88 13.34
CA ALA A 58 -1.88 8.72 12.25
C ALA A 58 -0.52 8.25 11.73
N GLN A 59 0.41 7.94 12.64
CA GLN A 59 1.73 7.44 12.27
C GLN A 59 1.68 6.07 11.56
N ASP A 60 0.85 5.14 12.06
CA ASP A 60 0.67 3.82 11.47
C ASP A 60 0.12 3.94 10.03
N ARG A 61 -0.85 4.84 9.80
CA ARG A 61 -1.41 5.08 8.45
C ARG A 61 -0.36 5.60 7.48
N LEU A 62 0.48 6.53 7.90
CA LEU A 62 1.59 7.03 7.07
C LEU A 62 2.59 5.91 6.72
N GLN A 63 2.92 5.03 7.68
CA GLN A 63 3.78 3.88 7.42
C GLN A 63 3.15 2.89 6.43
N ASN A 64 1.84 2.66 6.52
CA ASN A 64 1.12 1.82 5.56
C ASN A 64 1.15 2.42 4.15
N THR A 65 0.97 3.74 4.02
CA THR A 65 1.11 4.46 2.74
C THR A 65 2.50 4.23 2.13
N ASP A 66 3.56 4.39 2.91
CA ASP A 66 4.94 4.14 2.46
C ASP A 66 5.14 2.69 2.01
N HIS A 67 4.56 1.73 2.75
CA HIS A 67 4.64 0.31 2.38
C HIS A 67 3.94 0.04 1.05
N LEU A 68 2.71 0.52 0.87
CA LEU A 68 1.94 0.36 -0.37
C LEU A 68 2.67 1.00 -1.57
N LEU A 69 3.27 2.18 -1.38
CA LEU A 69 4.06 2.85 -2.41
C LEU A 69 5.32 2.05 -2.80
N ARG A 70 6.06 1.52 -1.81
CA ARG A 70 7.24 0.69 -2.06
C ARG A 70 6.89 -0.58 -2.82
N THR A 71 5.82 -1.27 -2.41
CA THR A 71 5.35 -2.48 -3.09
C THR A 71 4.93 -2.17 -4.54
N LEU A 72 4.21 -1.06 -4.76
CA LEU A 72 3.88 -0.59 -6.10
C LEU A 72 5.13 -0.33 -6.95
N GLN A 73 6.11 0.40 -6.40
CA GLN A 73 7.36 0.72 -7.09
C GLN A 73 8.19 -0.52 -7.44
N GLN A 74 8.18 -1.54 -6.58
CA GLN A 74 8.84 -2.82 -6.86
C GLN A 74 8.15 -3.56 -8.01
N HIS A 75 6.81 -3.61 -8.01
CA HIS A 75 6.06 -4.28 -9.07
C HIS A 75 6.13 -3.54 -10.42
N THR A 76 6.14 -2.21 -10.44
CA THR A 76 6.28 -1.45 -11.69
C THR A 76 7.68 -1.55 -12.27
N GLN A 77 8.73 -1.62 -11.44
CA GLN A 77 10.11 -1.81 -11.91
C GLN A 77 10.38 -3.23 -12.41
N MET A 78 9.69 -4.26 -11.88
CA MET A 78 9.83 -5.65 -12.36
C MET A 78 9.13 -5.91 -13.70
N SER A 79 8.28 -4.99 -14.17
CA SER A 79 7.49 -5.14 -15.40
C SER A 79 8.17 -4.54 -16.65
N HIS A 80 9.43 -4.12 -16.56
CA HIS A 80 10.24 -3.57 -17.68
C HIS A 80 11.34 -4.51 -18.13
#